data_AF-A0A9D7QF16-F1
#
_entry.id   AF-A0A9D7QF16-F1
#
_cell.length_a   1.000
_cell.length_b   1.000
_cell.length_c   1.000
_cell.angle_alpha   90.00
_cell.angle_beta   90.00
_cell.angle_gamma   90.00
#
_symmetry.space_group_name_H-M   'P 1'
#
loop_
_entity.id
_entity.type
_entity.pdbx_description
1 polymer ?
#
loop_
_entity_poly.entity_id
_entity_poly.type
_entity_poly.pdbx_seq_one_letter_code
_entity_poly.pdbx_strand_id
1 'polypeptide(L)'
;VALCDSRDERLQPMCRELGVAGYNDYARFLEHDLDAVVLANFFHQHTPLAIQALRAGRHVMSETTACFTLAQGVALIEAVQKSGCIYMFAENYPFTVGNLEMRRLYQAGAVGEFVYGEGEYIHPDSADFWNGISRGVDHWRNWLPSTYYSTHSLGPLMLITDTMPAKVNAFSMPYRADDPVYARRPLRNDACSMIAVRMDSGAVCKLLQYYLRGHGGWVRVHGSRGLMEGLRGGDTRRVRLVREQYHEPKTTPVQQVYQARWPREHAAAARAGHGGGDYFMNYHFAEAIRQGRQPYLDVYRGVAMSAVGIQGWRSVLADSATFEIPNFRKKSVRDRYRDDHWNPDPTEKVAKGTVKPPCSVKGVLPISKRQLAYAMKNWREQ
;
A
#
# COMPACT_ATOMS: atom_id res chain seq x y z
N VAL A 1 -16.62 9.96 19.44
CA VAL A 1 -16.46 9.33 18.09
C VAL A 1 -17.32 10.12 17.11
N ALA A 2 -16.77 10.44 15.95
CA ALA A 2 -17.43 11.24 14.91
C ALA A 2 -16.96 10.81 13.51
N LEU A 3 -17.67 11.26 12.48
CA LEU A 3 -17.32 11.07 11.07
C LEU A 3 -17.02 12.40 10.38
N CYS A 4 -16.14 12.37 9.39
CA CYS A 4 -15.84 13.51 8.54
C CYS A 4 -15.82 13.11 7.07
N ASP A 5 -16.65 13.73 6.24
CA ASP A 5 -16.65 13.55 4.77
C ASP A 5 -17.21 14.82 4.11
N SER A 6 -16.67 15.18 2.95
CA SER A 6 -17.19 16.31 2.16
C SER A 6 -18.58 16.05 1.55
N ARG A 7 -18.99 14.79 1.42
CA ARG A 7 -20.23 14.36 0.77
C ARG A 7 -21.34 14.16 1.79
N ASP A 8 -22.13 15.21 2.02
CA ASP A 8 -23.26 15.17 2.96
C ASP A 8 -24.23 14.02 2.70
N GLU A 9 -24.48 13.71 1.42
CA GLU A 9 -25.39 12.65 1.02
C GLU A 9 -24.93 11.25 1.47
N ARG A 10 -23.63 11.08 1.75
CA ARG A 10 -23.07 9.85 2.32
C ARG A 10 -22.86 9.96 3.83
N LEU A 11 -22.43 11.13 4.30
CA LEU A 11 -22.12 11.37 5.70
C LEU A 11 -23.36 11.27 6.59
N GLN A 12 -24.45 11.96 6.22
CA GLN A 12 -25.63 12.09 7.08
C GLN A 12 -26.35 10.76 7.35
N PRO A 13 -26.57 9.87 6.35
CA PRO A 13 -27.13 8.54 6.62
C PRO A 13 -26.26 7.72 7.58
N MET A 14 -24.94 7.71 7.36
CA MET A 14 -24.01 6.93 8.19
C MET A 14 -23.92 7.48 9.63
N CYS A 15 -23.94 8.80 9.80
CA CYS A 15 -23.99 9.43 11.12
C CYS A 15 -25.27 9.04 11.89
N ARG A 16 -26.42 8.99 11.20
CA ARG A 16 -27.69 8.54 11.79
C ARG A 16 -27.67 7.06 12.17
N GLU A 17 -27.15 6.22 11.28
CA GLU A 17 -27.03 4.77 11.51
C GLU A 17 -26.16 4.46 12.73
N LEU A 18 -25.04 5.16 12.88
CA LEU A 18 -24.08 4.93 13.96
C LEU A 18 -24.36 5.77 15.22
N GLY A 19 -25.27 6.74 15.16
CA GLY A 19 -25.59 7.64 16.26
C GLY A 19 -24.42 8.57 16.66
N VAL A 20 -23.67 9.08 15.68
CA VAL A 20 -22.45 9.90 15.90
C VAL A 20 -22.54 11.27 15.22
N ALA A 21 -21.71 12.21 15.66
CA ALA A 21 -21.60 13.53 15.03
C ALA A 21 -20.93 13.44 13.65
N GLY A 22 -21.37 14.29 12.72
CA GLY A 22 -20.82 14.41 11.37
C GLY A 22 -20.25 15.80 11.10
N TYR A 23 -19.12 15.86 10.38
CA TYR A 23 -18.43 17.09 10.02
C TYR A 23 -18.07 17.10 8.53
N ASN A 24 -18.28 18.23 7.85
CA ASN A 24 -17.84 18.42 6.46
C ASN A 24 -16.54 19.24 6.39
N ASP A 25 -16.12 19.78 7.52
CA ASP A 25 -14.88 20.52 7.70
C ASP A 25 -13.96 19.77 8.65
N TYR A 26 -12.75 19.48 8.17
CA TYR A 26 -11.79 18.66 8.92
C TYR A 26 -11.20 19.40 10.12
N ALA A 27 -11.05 20.72 10.07
CA ALA A 27 -10.54 21.48 11.20
C ALA A 27 -11.53 21.41 12.38
N ARG A 28 -12.83 21.62 12.10
CA ARG A 28 -13.90 21.45 13.10
C ARG A 28 -14.04 20.02 13.59
N PHE A 29 -13.79 19.02 12.73
CA PHE A 29 -13.76 17.63 13.15
C PHE A 29 -12.66 17.38 14.21
N LEU A 30 -11.48 17.98 14.07
CA LEU A 30 -10.37 17.81 15.03
C LEU A 30 -10.60 18.48 16.40
N GLU A 31 -11.57 19.40 16.50
CA GLU A 31 -12.03 20.00 17.75
C GLU A 31 -12.91 19.05 18.57
N HIS A 32 -13.49 18.01 17.94
CA HIS A 32 -14.28 17.00 18.64
C HIS A 32 -13.40 16.20 19.62
N ASP A 33 -14.02 15.72 20.70
CA ASP A 33 -13.33 14.90 21.71
C ASP A 33 -13.04 13.50 21.16
N LEU A 34 -11.81 13.31 20.65
CA LEU A 34 -11.33 12.08 20.04
C LEU A 34 -9.85 11.82 20.34
N ASP A 35 -9.50 10.56 20.53
CA ASP A 35 -8.11 10.13 20.78
C ASP A 35 -7.32 9.91 19.47
N ALA A 36 -8.02 9.48 18.41
CA ALA A 36 -7.40 9.02 17.18
C ALA A 36 -8.25 9.33 15.94
N VAL A 37 -7.58 9.43 14.78
CA VAL A 37 -8.17 9.64 13.47
C VAL A 37 -7.79 8.50 12.53
N VAL A 38 -8.76 7.97 11.80
CA VAL A 38 -8.54 7.05 10.68
C VAL A 38 -8.72 7.82 9.38
N LEU A 39 -7.66 7.87 8.56
CA LEU A 39 -7.67 8.53 7.27
C LEU A 39 -7.95 7.51 6.16
N ALA A 40 -9.13 7.62 5.54
CA ALA A 40 -9.59 6.82 4.41
C ALA A 40 -9.94 7.70 3.19
N ASN A 41 -9.26 8.84 3.05
CA ASN A 41 -9.44 9.79 1.97
C ASN A 41 -8.66 9.41 0.70
N PHE A 42 -8.61 10.27 -0.31
CA PHE A 42 -7.90 9.98 -1.55
C PHE A 42 -6.39 9.80 -1.33
N PHE A 43 -5.81 8.90 -2.11
CA PHE A 43 -4.43 8.41 -1.98
C PHE A 43 -3.37 9.53 -1.80
N HIS A 44 -3.48 10.63 -2.54
CA HIS A 44 -2.51 11.74 -2.51
C HIS A 44 -2.74 12.77 -1.39
N GLN A 45 -3.85 12.65 -0.65
CA GLN A 45 -4.29 13.63 0.34
C GLN A 45 -4.02 13.21 1.79
N HIS A 46 -3.49 12.00 2.03
CA HIS A 46 -3.32 11.46 3.39
C HIS A 46 -2.35 12.28 4.23
N THR A 47 -1.14 12.54 3.72
CA THR A 47 -0.07 13.16 4.51
C THR A 47 -0.43 14.54 5.06
N PRO A 48 -0.99 15.49 4.28
CA PRO A 48 -1.38 16.80 4.82
C PRO A 48 -2.41 16.69 5.95
N LEU A 49 -3.39 15.79 5.84
CA LEU A 49 -4.42 15.58 6.86
C LEU A 49 -3.88 14.85 8.10
N ALA A 50 -2.95 13.92 7.91
CA ALA A 50 -2.25 13.25 9.00
C ALA A 50 -1.43 14.25 9.83
N ILE A 51 -0.69 15.15 9.16
CA ILE A 51 0.09 16.20 9.85
C ILE A 51 -0.83 17.12 10.66
N GLN A 52 -2.00 17.49 10.15
CA GLN A 52 -2.98 18.30 10.89
C GLN A 52 -3.47 17.57 12.15
N ALA A 53 -3.87 16.31 12.04
CA ALA A 53 -4.31 15.50 13.19
C ALA A 53 -3.19 15.32 14.24
N LEU A 54 -1.97 15.00 13.80
CA LEU A 54 -0.81 14.86 14.69
C LEU A 54 -0.49 16.17 15.42
N ARG A 55 -0.59 17.32 14.76
CA ARG A 55 -0.41 18.65 15.39
C ARG A 55 -1.50 18.97 16.40
N ALA A 56 -2.71 18.46 16.20
CA ALA A 56 -3.82 18.54 17.16
C ALA A 56 -3.72 17.50 18.29
N GLY A 57 -2.61 16.75 18.38
CA GLY A 57 -2.38 15.76 19.44
C GLY A 57 -3.13 14.45 19.24
N ARG A 58 -3.65 14.17 18.04
CA ARG A 58 -4.44 12.96 17.74
C ARG A 58 -3.55 11.86 17.17
N HIS A 59 -3.77 10.62 17.60
CA HIS A 59 -3.18 9.45 16.97
C HIS A 59 -3.71 9.28 15.55
N VAL A 60 -2.93 8.72 14.63
CA VAL A 60 -3.33 8.60 13.23
C VAL A 60 -3.11 7.18 12.73
N MET A 61 -4.14 6.60 12.12
CA MET A 61 -4.02 5.45 11.23
C MET A 61 -4.35 5.91 9.81
N SER A 62 -3.43 5.74 8.87
CA SER A 62 -3.62 6.22 7.49
C SER A 62 -3.60 5.04 6.52
N GLU A 63 -4.67 4.91 5.73
CA GLU A 63 -4.76 3.94 4.63
C GLU A 63 -3.58 4.05 3.65
N THR A 64 -3.49 3.11 2.72
CA THR A 64 -2.45 3.16 1.68
C THR A 64 -2.64 4.42 0.79
N THR A 65 -1.70 5.37 0.66
CA THR A 65 -0.24 5.44 0.95
C THR A 65 0.14 6.36 2.13
N ALA A 66 1.30 6.14 2.75
CA ALA A 66 1.81 7.03 3.80
C ALA A 66 2.22 8.41 3.27
N CYS A 67 2.79 8.47 2.06
CA CYS A 67 3.10 9.72 1.39
C CYS A 67 3.04 9.60 -0.13
N PHE A 68 2.78 10.73 -0.80
CA PHE A 68 2.74 10.84 -2.26
C PHE A 68 4.02 11.45 -2.84
N THR A 69 4.78 12.21 -2.04
CA THR A 69 6.10 12.74 -2.39
C THR A 69 7.13 12.43 -1.30
N LEU A 70 8.42 12.54 -1.62
CA LEU A 70 9.47 12.35 -0.62
C LEU A 70 9.48 13.49 0.40
N ALA A 71 9.18 14.73 0.00
CA ALA A 71 8.98 15.85 0.91
C ALA A 71 7.84 15.60 1.92
N GLN A 72 6.71 15.05 1.46
CA GLN A 72 5.62 14.65 2.34
C GLN A 72 6.08 13.57 3.34
N GLY A 73 6.85 12.58 2.91
CA GLY A 73 7.42 11.56 3.80
C GLY A 73 8.29 12.15 4.90
N VAL A 74 9.14 13.13 4.56
CA VAL A 74 9.95 13.89 5.54
C VAL A 74 9.06 14.63 6.53
N ALA A 75 8.08 15.40 6.04
CA ALA A 75 7.19 16.19 6.87
C ALA A 75 6.34 15.33 7.83
N LEU A 76 5.89 14.16 7.36
CA LEU A 76 5.11 13.24 8.18
C LEU A 76 5.93 12.66 9.33
N ILE A 77 7.16 12.20 9.05
CA ILE A 77 8.07 11.67 10.08
C ILE A 77 8.32 12.73 11.16
N GLU A 78 8.57 13.98 10.76
CA GLU A 78 8.83 15.07 11.71
C GLU A 78 7.58 15.45 12.51
N ALA A 79 6.40 15.39 11.91
CA ALA A 79 5.14 15.60 12.63
C ALA A 79 4.92 14.53 13.71
N VAL A 80 5.17 13.25 13.40
CA VAL A 80 5.09 12.14 14.37
C VAL A 80 6.13 12.32 15.48
N GLN A 81 7.37 12.67 15.13
CA GLN A 81 8.42 12.93 16.12
C GLN A 81 8.07 14.09 17.05
N LYS A 82 7.49 15.17 16.52
CA LYS A 82 7.15 16.37 17.28
C LYS A 82 5.93 16.18 18.19
N SER A 83 4.91 15.46 17.71
CA SER A 83 3.69 15.25 18.51
C SER A 83 3.84 14.15 19.56
N GLY A 84 4.71 13.17 19.33
CA GLY A 84 4.80 11.97 20.17
C GLY A 84 3.61 11.01 19.99
N CYS A 85 2.66 11.33 19.12
CA CYS A 85 1.49 10.49 18.87
C CYS A 85 1.85 9.21 18.11
N ILE A 86 1.05 8.17 18.31
CA ILE A 86 1.08 6.96 17.49
C ILE A 86 0.67 7.28 16.05
N TYR A 87 1.47 6.79 15.10
CA TYR A 87 1.13 6.73 13.68
C TYR A 87 1.21 5.29 13.19
N MET A 88 0.16 4.80 12.55
CA MET A 88 0.16 3.50 11.88
C MET A 88 -0.12 3.65 10.40
N PHE A 89 0.73 3.06 9.58
CA PHE A 89 0.44 2.82 8.18
C PHE A 89 -0.51 1.62 8.05
N ALA A 90 -1.73 1.87 7.58
CA ALA A 90 -2.79 0.86 7.43
C ALA A 90 -2.57 0.03 6.15
N GLU A 91 -1.56 -0.84 6.21
CA GLU A 91 -1.31 -1.86 5.20
C GLU A 91 -1.72 -3.22 5.78
N ASN A 92 -2.84 -3.75 5.28
CA ASN A 92 -3.57 -4.87 5.85
C ASN A 92 -3.11 -6.25 5.35
N TYR A 93 -2.60 -6.35 4.10
CA TYR A 93 -2.13 -7.61 3.51
C TYR A 93 -1.03 -8.34 4.30
N PRO A 94 -0.06 -7.66 4.95
CA PRO A 94 0.93 -8.31 5.80
C PRO A 94 0.30 -9.15 6.91
N PHE A 95 -0.88 -8.77 7.38
CA PHE A 95 -1.57 -9.43 8.48
C PHE A 95 -2.56 -10.51 8.03
N THR A 96 -2.53 -10.95 6.77
CA THR A 96 -3.30 -12.13 6.34
C THR A 96 -2.73 -13.41 6.96
N VAL A 97 -3.56 -14.44 7.11
CA VAL A 97 -3.19 -15.68 7.83
C VAL A 97 -1.96 -16.37 7.25
N GLY A 98 -1.86 -16.43 5.92
CA GLY A 98 -0.72 -17.04 5.23
C GLY A 98 0.57 -16.27 5.51
N ASN A 99 0.52 -14.94 5.49
CA ASN A 99 1.68 -14.08 5.72
C ASN A 99 2.14 -14.12 7.17
N LEU A 100 1.22 -14.15 8.14
CA LEU A 100 1.57 -14.31 9.56
C LEU A 100 2.17 -15.69 9.85
N GLU A 101 1.68 -16.76 9.20
CA GLU A 101 2.29 -18.08 9.34
C GLU A 101 3.69 -18.14 8.72
N MET A 102 3.87 -17.58 7.52
CA MET A 102 5.19 -17.46 6.90
C MET A 102 6.16 -16.65 7.78
N ARG A 103 5.71 -15.58 8.42
CA ARG A 103 6.52 -14.85 9.40
C ARG A 103 6.94 -15.75 10.56
N ARG A 104 6.00 -16.49 11.16
CA ARG A 104 6.30 -17.42 12.26
C ARG A 104 7.34 -18.47 11.86
N LEU A 105 7.21 -19.04 10.65
CA LEU A 105 8.15 -20.01 10.11
C LEU A 105 9.54 -19.41 9.89
N TYR A 106 9.61 -18.22 9.28
CA TYR A 106 10.87 -17.52 9.05
C TYR A 106 11.59 -17.21 10.37
N GLN A 107 10.87 -16.66 11.34
CA GLN A 107 11.42 -16.37 12.68
C GLN A 107 11.88 -17.62 13.43
N ALA A 108 11.26 -18.78 13.16
CA ALA A 108 11.71 -20.08 13.68
C ALA A 108 12.91 -20.68 12.90
N GLY A 109 13.49 -19.94 11.94
CA GLY A 109 14.63 -20.39 11.13
C GLY A 109 14.28 -21.45 10.08
N ALA A 110 12.99 -21.64 9.77
CA ALA A 110 12.54 -22.78 8.98
C ALA A 110 13.11 -22.85 7.56
N VAL A 111 13.50 -21.71 7.00
CA VAL A 111 14.07 -21.57 5.65
C VAL A 111 15.45 -20.87 5.65
N GLY A 112 16.05 -20.63 6.83
CA GLY A 112 17.31 -19.89 6.94
C GLY A 112 17.18 -18.40 6.64
N GLU A 113 18.26 -17.80 6.11
CA GLU A 113 18.34 -16.36 5.82
C GLU A 113 17.64 -16.00 4.52
N PHE A 114 16.94 -14.86 4.48
CA PHE A 114 16.25 -14.39 3.28
C PHE A 114 17.21 -14.09 2.11
N VAL A 115 16.98 -14.73 0.95
CA VAL A 115 17.81 -14.55 -0.25
C VAL A 115 17.02 -13.89 -1.38
N TYR A 116 15.83 -14.42 -1.68
CA TYR A 116 14.98 -13.91 -2.75
C TYR A 116 13.49 -14.00 -2.41
N GLY A 117 12.70 -13.02 -2.82
CA GLY A 117 11.25 -13.04 -2.61
C GLY A 117 10.42 -12.54 -3.78
N GLU A 118 9.15 -12.90 -3.81
CA GLU A 118 8.15 -12.37 -4.73
C GLU A 118 6.93 -11.91 -3.95
N GLY A 119 6.44 -10.72 -4.30
CA GLY A 119 5.22 -10.15 -3.78
C GLY A 119 4.33 -9.71 -4.93
N GLU A 120 3.08 -10.12 -4.92
CA GLU A 120 2.14 -9.80 -5.99
C GLU A 120 0.85 -9.27 -5.41
N TYR A 121 0.30 -8.25 -6.05
CA TYR A 121 -1.03 -7.76 -5.78
C TYR A 121 -1.73 -7.45 -7.10
N ILE A 122 -2.51 -8.43 -7.57
CA ILE A 122 -3.21 -8.41 -8.85
C ILE A 122 -4.71 -8.29 -8.61
N HIS A 123 -5.33 -7.26 -9.19
CA HIS A 123 -6.73 -6.92 -8.97
C HIS A 123 -7.43 -6.56 -10.28
N PRO A 124 -7.87 -7.56 -11.06
CA PRO A 124 -8.73 -7.32 -12.20
C PRO A 124 -10.15 -7.04 -11.75
N ASP A 125 -10.84 -6.16 -12.48
CA ASP A 125 -12.29 -6.07 -12.40
C ASP A 125 -12.84 -5.51 -13.73
N SER A 126 -14.17 -5.54 -13.85
CA SER A 126 -14.97 -4.89 -14.87
C SER A 126 -14.76 -3.38 -14.90
N ALA A 127 -15.06 -2.76 -16.05
CA ALA A 127 -15.08 -1.30 -16.15
C ALA A 127 -16.17 -0.69 -15.24
N ASP A 128 -17.24 -1.43 -14.93
CA ASP A 128 -18.37 -0.96 -14.12
C ASP A 128 -17.97 -0.79 -12.66
N PHE A 129 -17.36 -1.82 -12.08
CA PHE A 129 -16.77 -1.75 -10.75
C PHE A 129 -15.81 -0.58 -10.64
N TRP A 130 -14.82 -0.51 -11.54
CA TRP A 130 -13.78 0.49 -11.46
C TRP A 130 -14.32 1.92 -11.59
N ASN A 131 -15.18 2.18 -12.57
CA ASN A 131 -15.80 3.49 -12.74
C ASN A 131 -16.62 3.88 -11.50
N GLY A 132 -17.27 2.91 -10.84
CA GLY A 132 -18.04 3.15 -9.62
C GLY A 132 -17.20 3.68 -8.44
N ILE A 133 -15.97 3.19 -8.31
CA ILE A 133 -15.03 3.61 -7.24
C ILE A 133 -14.02 4.68 -7.68
N SER A 134 -14.10 5.15 -8.93
CA SER A 134 -13.28 6.22 -9.49
C SER A 134 -14.15 7.30 -10.15
N ARG A 135 -15.01 7.95 -9.34
CA ARG A 135 -15.94 8.97 -9.81
C ARG A 135 -15.22 10.26 -10.21
N GLY A 136 -15.36 10.64 -11.47
CA GLY A 136 -14.69 11.80 -12.06
C GLY A 136 -13.40 11.41 -12.78
N VAL A 137 -13.12 12.10 -13.89
CA VAL A 137 -11.92 11.86 -14.72
C VAL A 137 -10.62 12.11 -13.95
N ASP A 138 -10.67 13.04 -13.00
CA ASP A 138 -9.53 13.45 -12.18
C ASP A 138 -9.45 12.71 -10.85
N HIS A 139 -10.26 11.66 -10.65
CA HIS A 139 -10.12 10.78 -9.50
C HIS A 139 -8.77 10.05 -9.54
N TRP A 140 -8.06 9.97 -8.40
CA TRP A 140 -6.69 9.44 -8.34
C TRP A 140 -6.50 8.06 -8.97
N ARG A 141 -7.47 7.15 -8.81
CA ARG A 141 -7.48 5.82 -9.47
C ARG A 141 -7.45 5.83 -11.00
N ASN A 142 -7.72 6.97 -11.63
CA ASN A 142 -7.68 7.12 -13.08
C ASN A 142 -6.32 7.60 -13.59
N TRP A 143 -5.42 8.07 -12.72
CA TRP A 143 -4.13 8.61 -13.12
C TRP A 143 -2.95 8.19 -12.23
N LEU A 144 -3.17 7.42 -11.17
CA LEU A 144 -2.07 6.98 -10.30
C LEU A 144 -1.08 6.11 -11.11
N PRO A 145 0.23 6.42 -11.13
CA PRO A 145 1.19 5.59 -11.84
C PRO A 145 1.24 4.17 -11.28
N SER A 146 1.54 3.22 -12.16
CA SER A 146 1.44 1.78 -11.89
C SER A 146 2.35 1.28 -10.76
N THR A 147 3.39 2.04 -10.39
CA THR A 147 4.32 1.71 -9.30
C THR A 147 3.83 2.17 -7.92
N TYR A 148 2.93 3.15 -7.83
CA TYR A 148 2.57 3.78 -6.55
C TYR A 148 1.74 2.85 -5.64
N TYR A 149 1.03 1.87 -6.21
CA TYR A 149 0.20 0.92 -5.45
C TYR A 149 0.95 -0.40 -5.16
N SER A 150 2.25 -0.33 -4.85
CA SER A 150 3.12 -1.49 -4.62
C SER A 150 3.21 -1.95 -3.16
N THR A 151 2.54 -1.26 -2.23
CA THR A 151 2.66 -1.54 -0.79
C THR A 151 2.07 -2.89 -0.41
N HIS A 152 0.96 -3.29 -1.03
CA HIS A 152 0.35 -4.60 -0.84
C HIS A 152 1.26 -5.75 -1.30
N SER A 153 2.10 -5.53 -2.33
CA SER A 153 3.10 -6.49 -2.79
C SER A 153 4.31 -6.56 -1.85
N LEU A 154 4.79 -5.41 -1.36
CA LEU A 154 6.02 -5.31 -0.56
C LEU A 154 5.82 -5.61 0.93
N GLY A 155 4.72 -5.15 1.50
CA GLY A 155 4.45 -5.19 2.94
C GLY A 155 4.57 -6.57 3.56
N PRO A 156 3.98 -7.61 2.96
CA PRO A 156 4.14 -8.98 3.44
C PRO A 156 5.60 -9.41 3.53
N LEU A 157 6.41 -9.14 2.50
CA LEU A 157 7.83 -9.50 2.49
C LEU A 157 8.59 -8.78 3.60
N MET A 158 8.32 -7.48 3.80
CA MET A 158 8.92 -6.71 4.90
C MET A 158 8.50 -7.25 6.25
N LEU A 159 7.22 -7.57 6.49
CA LEU A 159 6.75 -8.11 7.77
C LEU A 159 7.34 -9.49 8.08
N ILE A 160 7.43 -10.35 7.07
CA ILE A 160 7.95 -11.71 7.20
C ILE A 160 9.44 -11.71 7.53
N THR A 161 10.22 -10.87 6.83
CA THR A 161 11.69 -10.92 6.87
C THR A 161 12.32 -9.88 7.79
N ASP A 162 11.57 -8.86 8.21
CA ASP A 162 12.03 -7.67 8.94
C ASP A 162 13.15 -6.90 8.24
N THR A 163 13.21 -6.99 6.91
CA THR A 163 14.15 -6.24 6.07
C THR A 163 13.52 -4.98 5.48
N MET A 164 14.35 -3.99 5.15
CA MET A 164 13.92 -2.70 4.58
C MET A 164 14.35 -2.55 3.12
N PRO A 165 13.56 -1.88 2.27
CA PRO A 165 13.96 -1.62 0.89
C PRO A 165 15.13 -0.62 0.85
N ALA A 166 16.12 -0.88 -0.02
CA ALA A 166 17.32 -0.06 -0.15
C ALA A 166 17.47 0.56 -1.55
N LYS A 167 17.18 -0.20 -2.63
CA LYS A 167 17.23 0.30 -4.03
C LYS A 167 16.15 -0.34 -4.88
N VAL A 168 15.76 0.33 -5.96
CA VAL A 168 14.75 -0.15 -6.90
C VAL A 168 15.17 0.02 -8.36
N ASN A 169 14.75 -0.94 -9.19
CA ASN A 169 14.66 -0.84 -10.64
C ASN A 169 13.22 -1.21 -11.02
N ALA A 170 12.56 -0.41 -11.86
CA ALA A 170 11.15 -0.60 -12.13
C ALA A 170 10.83 -0.48 -13.61
N PHE A 171 9.84 -1.28 -14.02
CA PHE A 171 9.30 -1.38 -15.36
C PHE A 171 7.80 -1.13 -15.30
N SER A 172 7.24 -0.49 -16.32
CA SER A 172 5.80 -0.28 -16.44
C SER A 172 5.28 -0.92 -17.72
N MET A 173 4.14 -1.59 -17.62
CA MET A 173 3.44 -2.23 -18.72
C MET A 173 2.16 -1.42 -19.01
N PRO A 174 2.12 -0.68 -20.13
CA PRO A 174 0.94 0.10 -20.49
C PRO A 174 -0.22 -0.80 -20.90
N TYR A 175 -1.44 -0.27 -20.84
CA TYR A 175 -2.60 -0.97 -21.41
C TYR A 175 -2.43 -1.18 -22.93
N ARG A 176 -2.95 -2.32 -23.40
CA ARG A 176 -3.19 -2.54 -24.82
C ARG A 176 -4.36 -1.67 -25.30
N ALA A 177 -4.29 -1.20 -26.53
CA ALA A 177 -5.33 -0.34 -27.11
C ALA A 177 -6.67 -1.07 -27.28
N ASP A 178 -6.65 -2.39 -27.45
CA ASP A 178 -7.82 -3.26 -27.61
C ASP A 178 -8.32 -3.87 -26.29
N ASP A 179 -7.76 -3.50 -25.13
CA ASP A 179 -8.24 -4.02 -23.85
C ASP A 179 -9.68 -3.54 -23.58
N PRO A 180 -10.63 -4.47 -23.36
CA PRO A 180 -12.04 -4.12 -23.27
C PRO A 180 -12.42 -3.38 -21.99
N VAL A 181 -11.58 -3.41 -20.95
CA VAL A 181 -11.77 -2.61 -19.73
C VAL A 181 -11.18 -1.23 -19.92
N TYR A 182 -9.97 -1.13 -20.47
CA TYR A 182 -9.32 0.14 -20.80
C TYR A 182 -10.18 1.01 -21.73
N ALA A 183 -10.77 0.42 -22.77
CA ALA A 183 -11.63 1.11 -23.73
C ALA A 183 -12.93 1.71 -23.12
N ARG A 184 -13.24 1.40 -21.86
CA ARG A 184 -14.44 1.84 -21.13
C ARG A 184 -14.14 2.65 -19.87
N ARG A 185 -12.87 3.00 -19.64
CA ARG A 185 -12.45 3.80 -18.49
C ARG A 185 -11.68 5.05 -18.92
N PRO A 186 -11.82 6.18 -18.21
CA PRO A 186 -11.12 7.43 -18.52
C PRO A 186 -9.71 7.42 -17.90
N LEU A 187 -8.90 6.41 -18.24
CA LEU A 187 -7.57 6.19 -17.66
C LEU A 187 -6.49 7.06 -18.30
N ARG A 188 -5.55 7.52 -17.47
CA ARG A 188 -4.34 8.25 -17.84
C ARG A 188 -3.06 7.55 -17.35
N ASN A 189 -3.17 6.31 -16.87
CA ASN A 189 -2.07 5.53 -16.31
C ASN A 189 -1.84 4.21 -17.08
N ASP A 190 -0.81 3.49 -16.65
CA ASP A 190 -0.45 2.17 -17.16
C ASP A 190 -1.14 1.05 -16.38
N ALA A 191 -1.17 -0.16 -16.96
CA ALA A 191 -1.89 -1.30 -16.40
C ALA A 191 -1.18 -1.91 -15.19
N CYS A 192 0.14 -2.03 -15.26
CA CYS A 192 0.92 -2.79 -14.31
C CYS A 192 2.36 -2.29 -14.26
N SER A 193 3.06 -2.61 -13.19
CA SER A 193 4.49 -2.43 -13.01
C SER A 193 5.11 -3.71 -12.44
N MET A 194 6.39 -3.88 -12.76
CA MET A 194 7.28 -4.81 -12.08
C MET A 194 8.39 -4.01 -11.41
N ILE A 195 8.65 -4.26 -10.13
CA ILE A 195 9.72 -3.58 -9.39
C ILE A 195 10.68 -4.63 -8.83
N ALA A 196 11.94 -4.58 -9.23
CA ALA A 196 13.02 -5.29 -8.54
C ALA A 196 13.52 -4.42 -7.39
N VAL A 197 13.44 -4.93 -6.17
CA VAL A 197 13.86 -4.23 -4.95
C VAL A 197 15.05 -4.96 -4.36
N ARG A 198 16.14 -4.23 -4.11
CA ARG A 198 17.23 -4.70 -3.25
C ARG A 198 16.91 -4.29 -1.81
N MET A 199 16.92 -5.26 -0.90
CA MET A 199 16.73 -5.04 0.53
C MET A 199 18.06 -4.64 1.20
N ASP A 200 18.00 -4.08 2.40
CA ASP A 200 19.16 -3.71 3.22
C ASP A 200 20.00 -4.92 3.66
N SER A 201 19.39 -6.11 3.73
CA SER A 201 20.10 -7.39 3.92
C SER A 201 20.92 -7.84 2.71
N GLY A 202 20.75 -7.20 1.55
CA GLY A 202 21.31 -7.64 0.27
C GLY A 202 20.42 -8.61 -0.51
N ALA A 203 19.35 -9.13 0.11
CA ALA A 203 18.34 -9.93 -0.59
C ALA A 203 17.66 -9.12 -1.70
N VAL A 204 17.09 -9.82 -2.68
CA VAL A 204 16.36 -9.19 -3.78
C VAL A 204 14.92 -9.69 -3.79
N CYS A 205 13.96 -8.80 -4.03
CA CYS A 205 12.60 -9.23 -4.30
C CYS A 205 12.01 -8.60 -5.55
N LYS A 206 11.07 -9.32 -6.17
CA LYS A 206 10.30 -8.89 -7.33
C LYS A 206 8.87 -8.60 -6.90
N LEU A 207 8.41 -7.38 -7.19
CA LEU A 207 7.04 -6.95 -6.96
C LEU A 207 6.27 -6.90 -8.28
N LEU A 208 5.03 -7.38 -8.30
CA LEU A 208 4.11 -7.29 -9.45
C LEU A 208 2.74 -6.74 -9.03
N GLN A 209 2.30 -5.64 -9.65
CA GLN A 209 1.03 -4.96 -9.37
C GLN A 209 0.62 -4.15 -10.61
N TYR A 210 -0.63 -3.95 -11.04
CA TYR A 210 -1.88 -4.10 -10.31
C TYR A 210 -2.97 -4.71 -11.22
N TYR A 211 -3.30 -4.08 -12.35
CA TYR A 211 -4.51 -4.38 -13.14
C TYR A 211 -4.38 -5.58 -14.10
N LEU A 212 -3.47 -6.52 -13.85
CA LEU A 212 -3.40 -7.76 -14.63
C LEU A 212 -4.61 -8.67 -14.34
N ARG A 213 -4.77 -9.72 -15.17
CA ARG A 213 -5.84 -10.72 -15.02
C ARG A 213 -5.43 -11.80 -14.01
N GLY A 214 -6.42 -12.41 -13.36
CA GLY A 214 -6.22 -13.40 -12.30
C GLY A 214 -6.01 -12.76 -10.94
N HIS A 215 -7.12 -12.41 -10.26
CA HIS A 215 -7.08 -11.79 -8.94
C HIS A 215 -6.23 -12.62 -7.97
N GLY A 216 -5.29 -11.99 -7.27
CA GLY A 216 -4.44 -12.69 -6.32
C GLY A 216 -3.48 -11.79 -5.57
N GLY A 217 -3.26 -12.12 -4.29
CA GLY A 217 -2.20 -11.56 -3.46
C GLY A 217 -1.22 -12.67 -3.10
N TRP A 218 -0.10 -12.78 -3.82
CA TRP A 218 0.80 -13.93 -3.70
C TRP A 218 2.14 -13.54 -3.12
N VAL A 219 2.64 -14.35 -2.19
CA VAL A 219 3.92 -14.14 -1.54
C VAL A 219 4.73 -15.41 -1.60
N ARG A 220 6.01 -15.27 -1.97
CA ARG A 220 6.99 -16.35 -2.05
C ARG A 220 8.29 -15.87 -1.42
N VAL A 221 8.90 -16.71 -0.59
CA VAL A 221 10.15 -16.43 0.11
C VAL A 221 11.08 -17.61 -0.05
N HIS A 222 12.23 -17.37 -0.68
CA HIS A 222 13.37 -18.26 -0.74
C HIS A 222 14.37 -17.82 0.31
N GLY A 223 14.65 -18.72 1.24
CA GLY A 223 15.74 -18.58 2.18
C GLY A 223 16.90 -19.52 1.85
N SER A 224 18.00 -19.37 2.57
CA SER A 224 19.23 -20.14 2.35
C SER A 224 19.09 -21.64 2.65
N ARG A 225 17.96 -22.09 3.21
CA ARG A 225 17.69 -23.49 3.61
C ARG A 225 16.30 -23.98 3.19
N GLY A 226 15.61 -23.25 2.32
CA GLY A 226 14.30 -23.68 1.84
C GLY A 226 13.42 -22.56 1.31
N LEU A 227 12.14 -22.90 1.14
CA LEU A 227 11.14 -22.06 0.50
C LEU A 227 9.85 -22.07 1.31
N MET A 228 9.17 -20.92 1.37
CA MET A 228 7.78 -20.84 1.78
C MET A 228 6.98 -19.96 0.83
N GLU A 229 5.73 -20.33 0.55
CA GLU A 229 4.84 -19.57 -0.31
C GLU A 229 3.36 -19.81 -0.02
N GLY A 230 2.53 -18.80 -0.32
CA GLY A 230 1.09 -18.98 -0.39
C GLY A 230 0.69 -19.87 -1.58
N LEU A 231 -0.33 -20.70 -1.40
CA LEU A 231 -0.77 -21.63 -2.45
C LEU A 231 -1.53 -20.90 -3.57
N ARG A 232 -0.98 -20.90 -4.78
CA ARG A 232 -1.58 -20.32 -5.99
C ARG A 232 -2.60 -21.29 -6.63
N GLY A 233 -3.75 -21.46 -5.98
CA GLY A 233 -4.84 -22.33 -6.44
C GLY A 233 -5.40 -23.23 -5.35
N GLY A 234 -6.69 -23.62 -5.46
CA GLY A 234 -7.39 -24.33 -4.39
C GLY A 234 -7.64 -23.42 -3.17
N ASP A 235 -7.47 -23.95 -1.96
CA ASP A 235 -7.61 -23.14 -0.73
C ASP A 235 -6.39 -22.23 -0.54
N THR A 236 -6.56 -20.96 -0.90
CA THR A 236 -5.53 -19.91 -0.87
C THR A 236 -5.08 -19.52 0.54
N ARG A 237 -5.71 -20.07 1.59
CA ARG A 237 -5.30 -19.91 2.98
C ARG A 237 -4.23 -20.92 3.40
N ARG A 238 -3.79 -21.79 2.49
CA ARG A 238 -2.73 -22.76 2.74
C ARG A 238 -1.36 -22.20 2.39
N VAL A 239 -0.36 -22.64 3.15
CA VAL A 239 1.05 -22.33 2.92
C VAL A 239 1.78 -23.60 2.50
N ARG A 240 2.63 -23.49 1.48
CA ARG A 240 3.61 -24.50 1.10
C ARG A 240 4.93 -24.16 1.76
N LEU A 241 5.53 -25.13 2.45
CA LEU A 241 6.89 -25.06 3.00
C LEU A 241 7.73 -26.19 2.40
N VAL A 242 8.95 -25.86 1.99
CA VAL A 242 9.98 -26.81 1.57
C VAL A 242 11.23 -26.55 2.39
N ARG A 243 11.81 -27.61 2.95
CA ARG A 243 13.04 -27.59 3.74
C ARG A 243 14.16 -28.26 2.95
N GLU A 244 15.20 -27.50 2.63
CA GLU A 244 16.33 -27.95 1.81
C GLU A 244 17.61 -27.95 2.65
N GLN A 245 17.64 -28.90 3.58
CA GLN A 245 18.69 -29.06 4.58
C GLN A 245 19.85 -29.88 3.99
N TYR A 246 20.58 -29.31 3.02
CA TYR A 246 21.67 -30.01 2.33
C TYR A 246 22.89 -30.25 3.22
N HIS A 247 23.11 -29.41 4.23
CA HIS A 247 24.27 -29.44 5.13
C HIS A 247 23.90 -29.74 6.60
N GLU A 248 22.66 -30.13 6.88
CA GLU A 248 22.20 -30.47 8.23
C GLU A 248 21.21 -31.65 8.18
N PRO A 249 20.90 -32.32 9.31
CA PRO A 249 19.97 -33.44 9.33
C PRO A 249 18.59 -33.05 8.77
N LYS A 250 18.04 -33.90 7.90
CA LYS A 250 16.74 -33.67 7.25
C LYS A 250 15.59 -33.74 8.26
N THR A 251 14.72 -32.75 8.19
CA THR A 251 13.42 -32.72 8.85
C THR A 251 12.36 -33.31 7.92
N THR A 252 11.62 -34.31 8.38
CA THR A 252 10.52 -34.93 7.63
C THR A 252 9.17 -34.40 8.14
N PRO A 253 8.24 -33.99 7.26
CA PRO A 253 8.35 -34.02 5.80
C PRO A 253 9.20 -32.88 5.23
N VAL A 254 9.94 -33.18 4.15
CA VAL A 254 10.76 -32.20 3.40
C VAL A 254 9.88 -31.11 2.79
N GLN A 255 8.73 -31.51 2.24
CA GLN A 255 7.73 -30.58 1.72
C GLN A 255 6.40 -30.83 2.41
N GLN A 256 5.74 -29.74 2.80
CA GLN A 256 4.41 -29.77 3.37
C GLN A 256 3.54 -28.65 2.77
N VAL A 257 2.25 -28.93 2.63
CA VAL A 257 1.24 -27.93 2.32
C VAL A 257 0.17 -28.07 3.40
N TYR A 258 -0.13 -27.01 4.13
CA TYR A 258 -1.04 -27.09 5.26
C TYR A 258 -1.81 -25.79 5.47
N GLN A 259 -2.90 -25.88 6.22
CA GLN A 259 -3.74 -24.75 6.56
C GLN A 259 -2.99 -23.81 7.51
N ALA A 260 -2.79 -22.56 7.10
CA ALA A 260 -2.21 -21.56 7.98
C ALA A 260 -3.17 -21.26 9.14
N ARG A 261 -2.60 -20.98 10.32
CA ARG A 261 -3.36 -20.62 11.52
C ARG A 261 -2.91 -19.27 12.02
N TRP A 262 -3.84 -18.57 12.65
CA TRP A 262 -3.52 -17.30 13.28
C TRP A 262 -2.60 -17.52 14.49
N PRO A 263 -1.63 -16.63 14.75
CA PRO A 263 -0.82 -16.69 15.97
C PRO A 263 -1.66 -16.59 17.25
N ARG A 264 -2.82 -15.91 17.15
CA ARG A 264 -3.87 -15.86 18.16
C ARG A 264 -5.21 -16.12 17.48
N GLU A 265 -5.97 -17.07 18.02
CA GLU A 265 -7.31 -17.37 17.52
C GLU A 265 -8.27 -16.23 17.89
N HIS A 266 -8.54 -15.35 16.92
CA HIS A 266 -9.59 -14.36 17.03
C HIS A 266 -10.72 -14.72 16.08
N ALA A 267 -11.86 -15.16 16.63
CA ALA A 267 -13.08 -15.42 15.86
C ALA A 267 -13.52 -14.18 15.04
N ALA A 268 -13.18 -12.98 15.51
CA ALA A 268 -13.39 -11.73 14.78
C ALA A 268 -12.49 -11.60 13.54
N ALA A 269 -11.22 -12.01 13.61
CA ALA A 269 -10.32 -11.99 12.45
C ALA A 269 -10.80 -12.94 11.35
N ALA A 270 -11.35 -14.10 11.72
CA ALA A 270 -11.93 -15.05 10.76
C ALA A 270 -13.17 -14.51 10.02
N ARG A 271 -13.85 -13.50 10.57
CA ARG A 271 -15.02 -12.84 9.96
C ARG A 271 -14.68 -11.50 9.29
N ALA A 272 -13.45 -11.02 9.45
CA ALA A 272 -13.01 -9.75 8.88
C ALA A 272 -12.59 -9.91 7.40
N GLY A 273 -12.53 -8.79 6.69
CA GLY A 273 -12.11 -8.75 5.29
C GLY A 273 -10.64 -9.13 5.08
N HIS A 274 -10.28 -9.32 3.80
CA HIS A 274 -8.90 -9.54 3.36
C HIS A 274 -8.18 -10.67 4.10
N GLY A 275 -8.90 -11.78 4.34
CA GLY A 275 -8.35 -12.94 5.01
C GLY A 275 -7.89 -12.67 6.44
N GLY A 276 -8.51 -11.70 7.14
CA GLY A 276 -8.29 -11.31 8.53
C GLY A 276 -7.34 -10.14 8.75
N GLY A 277 -6.72 -9.61 7.69
CA GLY A 277 -5.77 -8.50 7.77
C GLY A 277 -6.38 -7.23 8.37
N ASP A 278 -7.63 -6.92 8.03
CA ASP A 278 -8.34 -5.72 8.51
C ASP A 278 -8.50 -5.73 10.03
N TYR A 279 -8.75 -6.91 10.63
CA TYR A 279 -8.87 -7.03 12.08
C TYR A 279 -7.55 -6.75 12.77
N PHE A 280 -6.47 -7.41 12.33
CA PHE A 280 -5.16 -7.29 12.98
C PHE A 280 -4.56 -5.89 12.81
N MET A 281 -4.84 -5.22 11.68
CA MET A 281 -4.47 -3.83 11.48
C MET A 281 -5.10 -2.92 12.56
N ASN A 282 -6.42 -2.98 12.74
CA ASN A 282 -7.13 -2.21 13.76
C ASN A 282 -6.68 -2.60 15.18
N TYR A 283 -6.49 -3.90 15.43
CA TYR A 283 -5.98 -4.41 16.70
C TYR A 283 -4.61 -3.83 17.05
N HIS A 284 -3.66 -3.87 16.11
CA HIS A 284 -2.31 -3.37 16.33
C HIS A 284 -2.27 -1.85 16.54
N PHE A 285 -3.14 -1.10 15.88
CA PHE A 285 -3.26 0.34 16.13
C PHE A 285 -3.77 0.62 17.56
N ALA A 286 -4.84 -0.05 17.97
CA ALA A 286 -5.38 0.10 19.32
C ALA A 286 -4.36 -0.33 20.41
N GLU A 287 -3.64 -1.43 20.19
CA GLU A 287 -2.59 -1.87 21.11
C GLU A 287 -1.41 -0.90 21.19
N ALA A 288 -1.01 -0.30 20.07
CA ALA A 288 0.04 0.71 20.05
C ALA A 288 -0.32 1.93 20.90
N ILE A 289 -1.58 2.37 20.84
CA ILE A 289 -2.11 3.47 21.67
C ILE A 289 -2.10 3.07 23.15
N ARG A 290 -2.68 1.91 23.51
CA ARG A 290 -2.73 1.43 24.90
C ARG A 290 -1.36 1.26 25.54
N GLN A 291 -0.37 0.83 24.75
CA GLN A 291 1.00 0.59 25.22
C GLN A 291 1.90 1.82 25.12
N GLY A 292 1.45 2.91 24.48
CA GLY A 292 2.29 4.09 24.23
C GLY A 292 3.52 3.79 23.37
N ARG A 293 3.45 2.81 22.46
CA ARG A 293 4.58 2.35 21.64
C ARG A 293 4.18 2.25 20.17
N GLN A 294 5.02 2.80 19.29
CA GLN A 294 4.78 2.76 17.85
C GLN A 294 4.62 1.31 17.35
N PRO A 295 3.68 1.05 16.42
CA PRO A 295 3.44 -0.28 15.86
C PRO A 295 4.58 -0.72 14.93
N TYR A 296 4.54 -1.97 14.45
CA TYR A 296 5.52 -2.45 13.47
C TYR A 296 5.51 -1.60 12.19
N LEU A 297 4.32 -1.39 11.62
CA LEU A 297 4.07 -0.51 10.48
C LEU A 297 4.00 0.96 10.93
N ASP A 298 5.08 1.42 11.56
CA ASP A 298 5.28 2.81 11.96
C ASP A 298 5.40 3.75 10.75
N VAL A 299 5.54 5.04 11.04
CA VAL A 299 5.74 6.08 10.02
C VAL A 299 6.95 5.82 9.11
N TYR A 300 8.03 5.21 9.62
CA TYR A 300 9.24 4.99 8.82
C TYR A 300 9.07 3.84 7.85
N ARG A 301 8.44 2.73 8.27
CA ARG A 301 8.12 1.63 7.36
C ARG A 301 7.09 2.07 6.32
N GLY A 302 6.04 2.79 6.73
CA GLY A 302 5.06 3.35 5.81
C GLY A 302 5.71 4.24 4.73
N VAL A 303 6.51 5.21 5.13
CA VAL A 303 7.19 6.12 4.19
C VAL A 303 8.21 5.37 3.31
N ALA A 304 8.94 4.39 3.84
CA ALA A 304 9.86 3.58 3.02
C ALA A 304 9.11 2.77 1.95
N MET A 305 7.94 2.22 2.29
CA MET A 305 7.08 1.49 1.35
C MET A 305 6.50 2.41 0.27
N SER A 306 6.05 3.60 0.64
CA SER A 306 5.60 4.63 -0.32
C SER A 306 6.74 5.09 -1.23
N ALA A 307 7.95 5.27 -0.68
CA ALA A 307 9.13 5.67 -1.43
C ALA A 307 9.53 4.66 -2.52
N VAL A 308 9.26 3.36 -2.33
CA VAL A 308 9.45 2.35 -3.39
C VAL A 308 8.59 2.64 -4.61
N GLY A 309 7.33 3.04 -4.43
CA GLY A 309 6.46 3.43 -5.54
C GLY A 309 6.90 4.71 -6.24
N ILE A 310 7.30 5.72 -5.45
CA ILE A 310 7.76 7.02 -5.96
C ILE A 310 9.07 6.88 -6.75
N GLN A 311 10.09 6.25 -6.15
CA GLN A 311 11.38 6.02 -6.80
C GLN A 311 11.26 4.99 -7.93
N GLY A 312 10.33 4.04 -7.81
CA GLY A 312 9.98 3.14 -8.90
C GLY A 312 9.47 3.90 -10.13
N TRP A 313 8.62 4.91 -9.97
CA TRP A 313 8.17 5.69 -11.12
C TRP A 313 9.30 6.50 -11.75
N ARG A 314 10.20 7.06 -10.94
CA ARG A 314 11.42 7.72 -11.44
C ARG A 314 12.31 6.76 -12.21
N SER A 315 12.46 5.53 -11.74
CA SER A 315 13.17 4.46 -12.45
C SER A 315 12.53 4.17 -13.80
N VAL A 316 11.21 3.98 -13.85
CA VAL A 316 10.47 3.75 -15.10
C VAL A 316 10.73 4.86 -16.13
N LEU A 317 10.65 6.12 -15.70
CA LEU A 317 10.86 7.28 -16.58
C LEU A 317 12.32 7.49 -16.98
N ALA A 318 13.27 6.86 -16.27
CA ALA A 318 14.70 6.91 -16.53
C ALA A 318 15.21 5.57 -17.11
N ASP A 319 14.44 4.98 -18.02
CA ASP A 319 14.78 3.72 -18.70
C ASP A 319 15.15 2.58 -17.74
N SER A 320 14.32 2.43 -16.70
CA SER A 320 14.48 1.40 -15.66
C SER A 320 15.79 1.49 -14.86
N ALA A 321 16.43 2.67 -14.81
CA ALA A 321 17.65 2.90 -14.03
C ALA A 321 17.45 2.67 -12.52
N THR A 322 18.53 2.42 -11.78
CA THR A 322 18.47 2.16 -10.34
C THR A 322 18.29 3.46 -9.55
N PHE A 323 17.33 3.47 -8.61
CA PHE A 323 17.13 4.56 -7.65
C PHE A 323 17.27 4.06 -6.21
N GLU A 324 17.85 4.88 -5.34
CA GLU A 324 17.97 4.55 -3.91
C GLU A 324 16.67 4.85 -3.16
N ILE A 325 16.36 4.04 -2.15
CA ILE A 325 15.29 4.31 -1.20
C ILE A 325 15.90 5.05 0.00
N PRO A 326 15.53 6.32 0.25
CA PRO A 326 16.15 7.10 1.31
C PRO A 326 15.83 6.54 2.69
N ASN A 327 16.87 6.30 3.50
CA ASN A 327 16.68 5.98 4.92
C ASN A 327 16.40 7.25 5.73
N PHE A 328 15.11 7.61 5.82
CA PHE A 328 14.66 8.78 6.56
C PHE A 328 14.71 8.67 8.09
N ARG A 329 15.25 7.59 8.68
CA ARG A 329 15.63 7.63 10.10
C ARG A 329 16.76 8.64 10.35
N LYS A 330 17.63 8.82 9.36
CA LYS A 330 18.75 9.78 9.42
C LYS A 330 18.28 11.19 9.07
N LYS A 331 18.45 12.15 9.99
CA LYS A 331 18.05 13.56 9.77
C LYS A 331 18.77 14.17 8.55
N SER A 332 20.06 13.92 8.39
CA SER A 332 20.83 14.41 7.23
C SER A 332 20.27 13.90 5.89
N VAL A 333 19.68 12.70 5.87
CA VAL A 333 18.97 12.20 4.67
C VAL A 333 17.67 12.96 4.49
N ARG A 334 16.87 13.16 5.55
CA ARG A 334 15.62 13.95 5.47
C ARG A 334 15.86 15.36 4.94
N ASP A 335 16.90 16.03 5.41
CA ASP A 335 17.24 17.40 4.99
C ASP A 335 17.50 17.50 3.48
N ARG A 336 18.05 16.46 2.83
CA ARG A 336 18.27 16.41 1.38
C ARG A 336 16.99 16.27 0.54
N TYR A 337 15.92 15.72 1.12
CA TYR A 337 14.66 15.42 0.41
C TYR A 337 13.50 16.30 0.86
N ARG A 338 13.75 17.28 1.74
CA ARG A 338 12.73 18.15 2.33
C ARG A 338 11.92 18.90 1.29
N ASP A 339 12.57 19.29 0.19
CA ASP A 339 11.98 20.06 -0.89
C ASP A 339 11.72 19.20 -2.14
N ASP A 340 11.80 17.87 -2.01
CA ASP A 340 11.49 16.95 -3.11
C ASP A 340 9.97 16.78 -3.26
N HIS A 341 9.36 17.79 -3.87
CA HIS A 341 7.92 17.87 -4.19
C HIS A 341 7.57 17.22 -5.54
N TRP A 342 8.50 16.48 -6.15
CA TRP A 342 8.26 15.83 -7.43
C TRP A 342 7.07 14.87 -7.34
N ASN A 343 6.10 15.04 -8.23
CA ASN A 343 4.91 14.21 -8.24
C ASN A 343 4.22 14.18 -9.61
N PRO A 344 3.46 13.10 -9.92
CA PRO A 344 2.75 12.90 -11.17
C PRO A 344 1.27 13.29 -11.13
N ASP A 345 0.77 13.97 -10.10
CA ASP A 345 -0.65 14.36 -10.06
C ASP A 345 -0.96 15.33 -11.21
N PRO A 346 -1.82 14.98 -12.18
CA PRO A 346 -2.13 15.87 -13.30
C PRO A 346 -3.02 17.06 -12.89
N THR A 347 -3.62 17.03 -11.70
CA THR A 347 -4.58 18.02 -11.20
C THR A 347 -3.92 19.14 -10.40
N GLU A 348 -2.74 18.89 -9.83
CA GLU A 348 -2.02 19.89 -9.04
C GLU A 348 -1.61 21.08 -9.94
N LYS A 349 -1.67 22.32 -9.42
CA LYS A 349 -1.19 23.49 -10.15
C LYS A 349 0.32 23.65 -9.88
N VAL A 350 1.11 23.73 -10.95
CA VAL A 350 2.56 23.99 -10.86
C VAL A 350 2.90 25.33 -11.50
N ALA A 351 4.08 25.85 -11.16
CA ALA A 351 4.59 27.08 -11.77
C ALA A 351 4.66 26.94 -13.31
N LYS A 352 4.44 28.06 -14.01
CA LYS A 352 4.50 28.08 -15.48
C LYS A 352 5.88 27.63 -15.94
N GLY A 353 5.92 26.63 -16.84
CA GLY A 353 7.17 26.05 -17.35
C GLY A 353 7.66 24.81 -16.61
N THR A 354 7.06 24.44 -15.46
CA THR A 354 7.36 23.17 -14.80
C THR A 354 6.78 22.02 -15.61
N VAL A 355 7.65 21.11 -16.09
CA VAL A 355 7.24 19.88 -16.77
C VAL A 355 6.85 18.85 -15.71
N LYS A 356 5.60 18.41 -15.75
CA LYS A 356 5.12 17.32 -14.88
C LYS A 356 5.53 15.96 -15.42
N PRO A 357 5.94 15.02 -14.56
CA PRO A 357 6.11 13.64 -14.98
C PRO A 357 4.75 13.06 -15.40
N PRO A 358 4.67 12.33 -16.53
CA PRO A 358 3.44 11.70 -16.96
C PRO A 358 3.09 10.52 -16.04
N CYS A 359 1.83 10.09 -16.07
CA CYS A 359 1.35 8.92 -15.33
C CYS A 359 1.42 7.61 -16.13
N SER A 360 1.89 7.69 -17.38
CA SER A 360 2.07 6.57 -18.29
C SER A 360 3.40 6.70 -19.02
N VAL A 361 4.04 5.57 -19.32
CA VAL A 361 5.21 5.52 -20.21
C VAL A 361 4.91 5.97 -21.64
N LYS A 362 3.63 6.04 -22.02
CA LYS A 362 3.16 6.58 -23.30
C LYS A 362 2.94 8.10 -23.27
N GLY A 363 3.35 8.78 -22.20
CA GLY A 363 3.15 10.21 -22.01
C GLY A 363 1.75 10.55 -21.52
N VAL A 364 1.22 11.70 -21.94
CA VAL A 364 -0.14 12.14 -21.57
C VAL A 364 -1.16 11.42 -22.44
N LEU A 365 -1.98 10.57 -21.83
CA LEU A 365 -3.01 9.81 -22.53
C LEU A 365 -4.30 10.62 -22.71
N PRO A 366 -4.84 10.74 -23.93
CA PRO A 366 -6.13 11.36 -24.16
C PRO A 366 -7.28 10.44 -23.73
N ILE A 367 -8.34 11.01 -23.17
CA ILE A 367 -9.58 10.30 -22.86
C ILE A 367 -10.53 10.42 -24.05
N SER A 368 -10.93 9.28 -24.63
CA SER A 368 -11.86 9.26 -25.76
C SER A 368 -13.30 9.62 -25.33
N LYS A 369 -14.09 10.16 -26.26
CA LYS A 369 -15.52 10.42 -26.05
C LYS A 369 -16.29 9.16 -25.62
N ARG A 370 -15.90 8.00 -26.14
CA ARG A 370 -16.51 6.70 -25.79
C ARG A 370 -16.22 6.31 -24.34
N GLN A 371 -14.96 6.42 -23.90
CA GLN A 371 -14.58 6.15 -22.51
C GLN A 371 -15.34 7.08 -21.56
N LEU A 372 -15.39 8.38 -21.88
CA LEU A 372 -16.07 9.37 -21.06
C LEU A 372 -17.58 9.11 -21.00
N ALA A 373 -18.24 8.83 -22.13
CA ALA A 373 -19.66 8.53 -22.17
C ALA A 373 -20.02 7.30 -21.32
N TYR A 374 -19.21 6.23 -21.40
CA TYR A 374 -19.42 5.03 -20.59
C TYR A 374 -19.24 5.31 -19.09
N ALA A 375 -18.18 6.01 -18.71
CA ALA A 375 -17.93 6.35 -17.32
C ALA A 375 -19.01 7.27 -16.74
N MET A 376 -19.44 8.28 -17.50
CA MET A 376 -20.52 9.20 -17.09
C MET A 376 -21.85 8.48 -16.89
N LYS A 377 -22.14 7.45 -17.69
CA LYS A 377 -23.32 6.59 -17.47
C LYS A 377 -23.21 5.89 -16.11
N ASN A 378 -22.11 5.18 -15.85
CA ASN A 378 -21.89 4.48 -14.58
C ASN A 378 -21.92 5.41 -13.37
N TRP A 379 -21.39 6.62 -13.47
CA TRP A 379 -21.39 7.58 -12.37
C TRP A 379 -22.77 8.15 -12.02
N ARG A 380 -23.73 8.12 -12.97
CA ARG A 380 -25.11 8.56 -12.73
C ARG A 380 -25.98 7.47 -12.12
N GLU A 381 -25.66 6.21 -12.39
CA GLU A 381 -26.44 5.04 -11.94
C GLU A 381 -26.13 4.59 -10.50
N GLN A 382 -25.08 5.17 -9.89
CA GLN A 382 -24.64 4.88 -8.53
C GLN A 382 -24.64 6.14 -7.66
#